data_AF-A0A7W9ZST9-F1
#
_entry.id   AF-A0A7W9ZST9-F1
#
_cell.length_a   1.000
_cell.length_b   1.000
_cell.length_c   1.000
_cell.angle_alpha   90.00
_cell.angle_beta   90.00
_cell.angle_gamma   90.00
#
_symmetry.space_group_name_H-M   'P 1'
#
loop_
_entity.id
_entity.type
_entity.pdbx_description
1 polymer ?
#
loop_
_entity_poly.entity_id
_entity_poly.type
_entity_poly.pdbx_seq_one_letter_code
_entity_poly.pdbx_strand_id
1 'polypeptide(L)'
;MSGLLAASRLIDSVSRIMGKLSEYMVLFCCLISAGNAIVRYAFNYSSNGWLEIQWYLFAFVVMLGASHALRNNEHVRVDLIYGSVSDKAKIWIDIVGLILFLIPVCVFLTWICWPFFTLSYQQGEISGNAGGLIRWPVKLILVAGFALLSLQGISELIKRIAALTGHIQIDTTYEKPLQ
;
A
#
# COMPACT_ATOMS: atom_id res chain seq x y z
N MET A 1 -25.82 7.10 7.48
CA MET A 1 -24.42 7.60 7.37
C MET A 1 -23.53 7.16 8.52
N SER A 2 -24.00 7.12 9.77
CA SER A 2 -23.22 6.64 10.92
C SER A 2 -22.58 5.25 10.73
N GLY A 3 -23.33 4.26 10.21
CA GLY A 3 -22.81 2.90 9.97
C GLY A 3 -21.69 2.84 8.92
N LEU A 4 -21.81 3.59 7.82
CA LEU A 4 -20.77 3.65 6.78
C LEU A 4 -19.50 4.35 7.28
N LEU A 5 -19.66 5.41 8.08
CA LEU A 5 -18.53 6.09 8.71
C LEU A 5 -17.87 5.19 9.76
N ALA A 6 -18.62 4.36 10.49
CA ALA A 6 -18.05 3.37 11.39
C ALA A 6 -17.22 2.32 10.64
N ALA A 7 -17.72 1.81 9.51
CA ALA A 7 -16.96 0.91 8.64
C ALA A 7 -15.68 1.56 8.10
N SER A 8 -15.76 2.83 7.66
CA SER A 8 -14.57 3.60 7.25
C SER A 8 -13.53 3.69 8.37
N ARG A 9 -13.94 3.97 9.61
CA ARG A 9 -13.01 4.07 10.75
C ARG A 9 -12.30 2.74 11.06
N LEU A 10 -12.98 1.62 10.83
CA LEU A 10 -12.37 0.29 10.98
C LEU A 10 -11.28 0.09 9.93
N ILE A 11 -11.59 0.36 8.66
CA ILE A 11 -10.63 0.27 7.55
C ILE A 11 -9.43 1.18 7.80
N ASP A 12 -9.68 2.45 8.15
CA ASP A 12 -8.66 3.45 8.47
C ASP A 12 -7.72 2.97 9.59
N SER A 13 -8.26 2.23 10.57
CA SER A 13 -7.50 1.67 11.69
C SER A 13 -6.61 0.51 11.25
N VAL A 14 -7.11 -0.37 10.37
CA VAL A 14 -6.29 -1.44 9.78
C VAL A 14 -5.13 -0.84 8.98
N SER A 15 -5.40 0.12 8.10
CA SER A 15 -4.35 0.82 7.35
C SER A 15 -3.38 1.59 8.25
N ARG A 16 -3.83 2.05 9.43
CA ARG A 16 -2.94 2.69 10.42
C ARG A 16 -1.95 1.68 11.00
N ILE A 17 -2.45 0.52 11.40
CA ILE A 17 -1.62 -0.56 11.94
C ILE A 17 -0.63 -1.04 10.88
N MET A 18 -1.07 -1.23 9.64
CA MET A 18 -0.20 -1.68 8.55
C MET A 18 0.87 -0.65 8.18
N GLY A 19 0.55 0.65 8.21
CA GLY A 19 1.56 1.70 8.05
C GLY A 19 2.60 1.70 9.17
N LYS A 20 2.15 1.59 10.44
CA LYS A 20 3.09 1.51 11.58
C LYS A 20 3.95 0.25 11.54
N LEU A 21 3.40 -0.87 11.10
CA LEU A 21 4.18 -2.09 10.88
C LEU A 21 5.20 -1.90 9.75
N SER A 22 4.84 -1.15 8.70
CA SER A 22 5.76 -0.80 7.61
C SER A 22 6.94 0.03 8.10
N GLU A 23 6.73 1.00 9.01
CA GLU A 23 7.83 1.76 9.64
C GLU A 23 8.86 0.84 10.31
N TYR A 24 8.40 -0.16 11.07
CA TYR A 24 9.30 -1.15 11.68
C TYR A 24 9.96 -2.06 10.63
N MET A 25 9.25 -2.47 9.58
CA MET A 25 9.82 -3.30 8.51
C MET A 25 10.91 -2.57 7.73
N VAL A 26 10.81 -1.24 7.57
CA VAL A 26 11.91 -0.42 7.01
C VAL A 26 13.14 -0.52 7.90
N LEU A 27 12.98 -0.34 9.22
CA LEU A 27 14.10 -0.48 10.16
C LEU A 27 14.75 -1.86 10.06
N PHE A 28 13.95 -2.94 10.04
CA PHE A 28 14.49 -4.29 9.87
C PHE A 28 15.19 -4.49 8.52
N CYS A 29 14.64 -3.94 7.44
CA CYS A 29 15.27 -3.99 6.12
C CYS A 29 16.65 -3.32 6.14
N CYS A 30 16.76 -2.13 6.74
CA CYS A 30 18.03 -1.42 6.92
C CYS A 30 19.02 -2.22 7.76
N LEU A 31 18.60 -2.78 8.89
CA LEU A 31 19.46 -3.58 9.78
C LEU A 31 19.97 -4.85 9.09
N ILE A 32 19.10 -5.56 8.35
CA ILE A 32 19.51 -6.74 7.58
C ILE A 32 20.46 -6.35 6.46
N SER A 33 20.23 -5.22 5.78
CA SER A 33 21.11 -4.72 4.73
C SER A 33 22.50 -4.39 5.26
N ALA A 34 22.57 -3.66 6.38
CA ALA A 34 23.82 -3.33 7.04
C ALA A 34 24.55 -4.59 7.55
N GLY A 35 23.82 -5.52 8.18
CA GLY A 35 24.35 -6.80 8.63
C GLY A 35 24.90 -7.63 7.47
N ASN A 36 24.19 -7.71 6.35
CA ASN A 36 24.65 -8.40 5.15
C ASN A 36 25.94 -7.76 4.60
N ALA A 37 26.04 -6.43 4.58
CA ALA A 37 27.26 -5.73 4.16
C ALA A 37 28.42 -6.05 5.11
N ILE A 38 28.22 -5.99 6.43
CA ILE A 38 29.25 -6.32 7.42
C ILE A 38 29.73 -7.76 7.22
N VAL A 39 28.81 -8.73 7.10
CA VAL A 39 29.18 -10.15 6.92
C VAL A 39 29.97 -10.36 5.63
N ARG A 40 29.55 -9.68 4.55
CA ARG A 40 30.22 -9.77 3.25
C ARG A 40 31.63 -9.21 3.27
N TYR A 41 31.83 -8.05 3.87
CA TYR A 41 33.14 -7.38 3.86
C TYR A 41 34.08 -7.88 4.96
N ALA A 42 33.57 -8.28 6.13
CA ALA A 42 34.38 -8.75 7.24
C ALA A 42 34.69 -10.25 7.17
N PHE A 43 33.75 -11.08 6.69
CA PHE A 43 33.86 -12.54 6.71
C PHE A 43 33.87 -13.17 5.32
N ASN A 44 33.85 -12.37 4.23
CA ASN A 44 33.83 -12.84 2.85
C ASN A 44 32.72 -13.86 2.54
N TYR A 45 31.61 -13.78 3.28
CA TYR A 45 30.45 -14.66 3.14
C TYR A 45 29.25 -13.87 2.62
N SER A 46 28.56 -14.40 1.62
CA SER A 46 27.38 -13.76 1.01
C SER A 46 26.32 -14.81 0.74
N SER A 47 25.08 -14.55 1.17
CA SER A 47 23.94 -15.44 0.95
C SER A 47 22.82 -14.70 0.20
N ASN A 48 22.28 -15.33 -0.85
CA ASN A 48 21.19 -14.74 -1.63
C ASN A 48 19.91 -14.61 -0.80
N GLY A 49 19.69 -15.47 0.19
CA GLY A 49 18.54 -15.36 1.09
C GLY A 49 18.52 -14.05 1.88
N TRP A 50 19.69 -13.51 2.24
CA TRP A 50 19.79 -12.20 2.92
C TRP A 50 19.42 -11.04 2.00
N LEU A 51 19.65 -11.17 0.69
CA LEU A 51 19.23 -10.19 -0.30
C LEU A 51 17.73 -10.30 -0.59
N GLU A 52 17.23 -11.53 -0.72
CA GLU A 52 15.81 -11.76 -1.02
C GLU A 52 14.89 -11.33 0.11
N ILE A 53 15.27 -11.54 1.38
CA ILE A 53 14.45 -11.08 2.51
C ILE A 53 14.32 -9.55 2.53
N GLN A 54 15.36 -8.82 2.11
CA GLN A 54 15.29 -7.35 2.00
C GLN A 54 14.26 -6.94 0.95
N TRP A 55 14.19 -7.65 -0.18
CA TRP A 55 13.16 -7.40 -1.21
C TRP A 55 11.76 -7.73 -0.70
N TYR A 56 11.61 -8.78 0.11
CA TYR A 56 10.31 -9.15 0.67
C TYR A 56 9.84 -8.12 1.69
N LEU A 57 10.73 -7.63 2.54
CA LEU A 57 10.43 -6.54 3.48
C LEU A 57 10.12 -5.25 2.73
N PHE A 58 10.84 -4.94 1.66
CA PHE A 58 10.52 -3.78 0.82
C PHE A 58 9.14 -3.91 0.17
N ALA A 59 8.81 -5.08 -0.38
CA ALA A 59 7.48 -5.35 -0.91
C ALA A 59 6.40 -5.19 0.17
N PHE A 60 6.65 -5.65 1.40
CA PHE A 60 5.75 -5.43 2.54
C PHE A 60 5.49 -3.94 2.77
N VAL A 61 6.57 -3.16 2.91
CA VAL A 61 6.50 -1.72 3.19
C VAL A 61 5.70 -0.99 2.12
N VAL A 62 6.01 -1.25 0.85
CA VAL A 62 5.35 -0.55 -0.26
C VAL A 62 3.88 -1.00 -0.38
N MET A 63 3.62 -2.30 -0.40
CA MET A 63 2.28 -2.82 -0.71
C MET A 63 1.28 -2.57 0.42
N LEU A 64 1.68 -2.77 1.67
CA LEU A 64 0.79 -2.57 2.82
C LEU A 64 0.81 -1.12 3.32
N GLY A 65 1.95 -0.44 3.20
CA GLY A 65 2.08 0.99 3.51
C GLY A 65 1.36 1.90 2.51
N ALA A 66 1.15 1.49 1.26
CA ALA A 66 0.42 2.27 0.27
C ALA A 66 -0.99 2.67 0.75
N SER A 67 -1.69 1.78 1.44
CA SER A 67 -3.01 2.09 2.00
C SER A 67 -2.95 3.20 3.07
N HIS A 68 -1.88 3.23 3.87
CA HIS A 68 -1.67 4.29 4.86
C HIS A 68 -1.40 5.64 4.18
N ALA A 69 -0.54 5.64 3.16
CA ALA A 69 -0.25 6.84 2.37
C ALA A 69 -1.50 7.38 1.67
N LEU A 70 -2.36 6.51 1.13
CA LEU A 70 -3.64 6.91 0.54
C LEU A 70 -4.56 7.56 1.58
N ARG A 71 -4.64 6.99 2.79
CA ARG A 71 -5.45 7.57 3.88
C ARG A 71 -4.99 8.98 4.24
N ASN A 72 -3.69 9.22 4.25
CA ASN A 72 -3.12 10.53 4.56
C ASN A 72 -3.15 11.50 3.37
N ASN A 73 -3.72 11.11 2.22
CA ASN A 73 -3.69 11.87 0.96
C ASN A 73 -2.26 12.17 0.45
N GLU A 74 -1.28 11.35 0.80
CA GLU A 74 0.14 11.52 0.43
C GLU A 74 0.49 10.88 -0.92
N HIS A 75 -0.45 10.21 -1.58
CA HIS A 75 -0.23 9.72 -2.95
C HIS A 75 -0.02 10.90 -3.89
N VAL A 76 1.07 10.87 -4.67
CA VAL A 76 1.39 11.91 -5.64
C VAL A 76 0.23 12.04 -6.63
N ARG A 77 -0.42 13.20 -6.60
CA ARG A 77 -1.47 13.56 -7.54
C ARG A 77 -0.82 14.28 -8.72
N VAL A 78 -1.07 13.81 -9.94
CA VAL A 78 -0.59 14.46 -11.16
C VAL A 78 -1.53 15.61 -11.48
N ASP A 79 -1.23 16.80 -10.97
CA ASP A 79 -2.21 17.90 -10.99
C ASP A 79 -1.81 19.04 -11.94
N LEU A 80 -2.40 19.00 -13.14
CA LEU A 80 -2.56 20.17 -14.01
C LEU A 80 -3.86 20.94 -13.70
N ILE A 81 -4.86 20.29 -13.09
CA ILE A 81 -6.26 20.77 -13.01
C ILE A 81 -6.68 21.12 -11.56
N TYR A 82 -6.06 20.50 -10.56
CA TYR A 82 -6.54 20.50 -9.17
C TYR A 82 -6.32 21.81 -8.41
N GLY A 83 -5.27 22.55 -8.77
CA GLY A 83 -4.94 23.84 -8.15
C GLY A 83 -5.89 24.98 -8.53
N SER A 84 -6.66 24.84 -9.62
CA SER A 84 -7.52 25.90 -10.17
C SER A 84 -9.01 25.68 -9.95
N VAL A 85 -9.42 24.60 -9.28
CA VAL A 85 -10.83 24.21 -9.11
C VAL A 85 -11.33 24.41 -7.68
N SER A 86 -12.65 24.58 -7.53
CA SER A 86 -13.32 24.73 -6.22
C SER A 86 -13.27 23.44 -5.40
N ASP A 87 -13.40 23.53 -4.08
CA ASP A 87 -13.31 22.37 -3.18
C ASP A 87 -14.37 21.30 -3.48
N LYS A 88 -15.57 21.70 -3.89
CA LYS A 88 -16.61 20.76 -4.32
C LYS A 88 -16.21 20.01 -5.60
N ALA A 89 -15.56 20.68 -6.55
CA ALA A 89 -15.09 20.06 -7.77
C ALA A 89 -13.92 19.09 -7.49
N LYS A 90 -13.01 19.43 -6.58
CA LYS A 90 -11.94 18.52 -6.10
C LYS A 90 -12.52 17.22 -5.54
N ILE A 91 -13.52 17.32 -4.68
CA ILE A 91 -14.19 16.14 -4.09
C ILE A 91 -14.84 15.27 -5.17
N TRP A 92 -15.47 15.86 -6.19
CA TRP A 92 -16.02 15.12 -7.32
C TRP A 92 -14.95 14.42 -8.16
N ILE A 93 -13.83 15.09 -8.44
CA ILE A 93 -12.69 14.51 -9.14
C ILE A 93 -12.16 13.30 -8.37
N ASP A 94 -12.00 13.41 -7.04
CA ASP A 94 -11.57 12.29 -6.19
C ASP A 94 -12.56 11.11 -6.26
N ILE A 95 -13.86 11.38 -6.17
CA ILE A 95 -14.90 10.34 -6.27
C ILE A 95 -14.80 9.59 -7.60
N VAL A 96 -14.70 10.31 -8.71
CA VAL A 96 -14.58 9.72 -10.05
C VAL A 96 -13.26 8.94 -10.17
N GLY A 97 -12.16 9.51 -9.67
CA GLY A 97 -10.85 8.87 -9.61
C GLY A 97 -10.87 7.53 -8.87
N LEU A 98 -11.50 7.52 -7.70
CA LEU A 98 -11.63 6.33 -6.86
C LEU A 98 -12.50 5.26 -7.51
N ILE A 99 -13.66 5.64 -8.07
CA ILE A 99 -14.64 4.71 -8.63
C ILE A 99 -14.17 4.13 -9.97
N LEU A 100 -13.59 4.94 -10.86
CA LEU A 100 -13.25 4.50 -12.21
C LEU A 100 -11.85 3.92 -12.32
N PHE A 101 -10.90 4.39 -11.52
CA PHE A 101 -9.51 4.00 -11.65
C PHE A 101 -9.01 3.19 -10.45
N LEU A 102 -8.96 3.79 -9.25
CA LEU A 102 -8.29 3.15 -8.12
C LEU A 102 -8.94 1.83 -7.72
N ILE A 103 -10.24 1.84 -7.39
CA ILE A 103 -10.94 0.67 -6.84
C ILE A 103 -11.01 -0.47 -7.87
N PRO A 104 -11.47 -0.24 -9.12
CA PRO A 104 -11.56 -1.33 -10.10
C PRO A 104 -10.21 -1.96 -10.41
N VAL A 105 -9.16 -1.14 -10.57
CA VAL A 105 -7.81 -1.64 -10.85
C VAL A 105 -7.28 -2.45 -9.66
N CYS A 106 -7.41 -1.95 -8.43
CA CYS A 106 -6.93 -2.69 -7.25
C CYS A 106 -7.70 -4.00 -7.04
N VAL A 107 -9.02 -4.01 -7.25
CA VAL A 107 -9.83 -5.23 -7.17
C VAL A 107 -9.42 -6.23 -8.25
N PHE A 108 -9.24 -5.76 -9.49
CA PHE A 108 -8.79 -6.60 -10.60
C PHE A 108 -7.39 -7.19 -10.36
N LEU A 109 -6.45 -6.38 -9.87
CA LEU A 109 -5.10 -6.84 -9.52
C LEU A 109 -5.14 -7.85 -8.37
N THR A 110 -5.98 -7.63 -7.36
CA THR A 110 -6.18 -8.60 -6.27
C THR A 110 -6.68 -9.93 -6.81
N TRP A 111 -7.67 -9.90 -7.72
CA TRP A 111 -8.23 -11.10 -8.34
C TRP A 111 -7.20 -11.86 -9.19
N ILE A 112 -6.40 -11.15 -9.98
CA ILE A 112 -5.32 -11.76 -10.78
C ILE A 112 -4.20 -12.29 -9.89
N CYS A 113 -3.81 -11.59 -8.82
CA CYS A 113 -2.71 -12.00 -7.97
C CYS A 113 -3.06 -13.23 -7.11
N TRP A 114 -4.34 -13.44 -6.80
CA TRP A 114 -4.80 -14.58 -5.99
C TRP A 114 -4.32 -15.94 -6.51
N PRO A 115 -4.54 -16.34 -7.78
CA PRO A 115 -4.04 -17.61 -8.32
C PRO A 115 -2.51 -17.71 -8.31
N PHE A 116 -1.77 -16.61 -8.46
CA PHE A 116 -0.30 -16.65 -8.35
C PHE A 116 0.15 -17.02 -6.94
N PHE A 117 -0.52 -16.49 -5.92
CA PHE A 117 -0.28 -16.85 -4.53
C PHE A 117 -0.65 -18.31 -4.27
N THR A 118 -1.86 -18.75 -4.63
CA THR A 118 -2.32 -20.11 -4.32
C THR A 118 -1.47 -21.17 -5.01
N LEU A 119 -1.07 -20.95 -6.27
CA LEU A 119 -0.18 -21.84 -6.99
C LEU A 119 1.20 -21.94 -6.31
N SER A 120 1.78 -20.81 -5.93
CA SER A 120 3.07 -20.74 -5.23
C SER A 120 3.04 -21.44 -3.88
N TYR A 121 1.93 -21.30 -3.14
CA TYR A 121 1.72 -21.95 -1.85
C TYR A 121 1.57 -23.47 -2.00
N GLN A 122 0.76 -23.93 -2.95
CA GLN A 122 0.53 -25.36 -3.19
C GLN A 122 1.77 -26.09 -3.71
N GLN A 123 2.56 -25.42 -4.55
CA GLN A 123 3.79 -26.00 -5.11
C GLN A 123 4.99 -25.88 -4.18
N GLY A 124 4.88 -25.14 -3.07
CA GLY A 124 6.02 -24.84 -2.21
C GLY A 124 7.13 -24.12 -2.97
N GLU A 125 6.77 -23.15 -3.82
CA GLU A 125 7.71 -22.50 -4.74
C GLU A 125 8.88 -21.83 -3.98
N ILE A 126 10.11 -22.20 -4.37
CA ILE A 126 11.36 -21.63 -3.85
C ILE A 126 11.99 -20.77 -4.95
N SER A 127 12.67 -19.70 -4.55
CA SER A 127 13.44 -18.88 -5.48
C SER A 127 14.53 -19.69 -6.19
N GLY A 128 14.67 -19.47 -7.50
CA GLY A 128 15.69 -20.14 -8.32
C GLY A 128 17.13 -19.71 -8.04
N ASN A 129 17.34 -18.74 -7.15
CA ASN A 129 18.68 -18.37 -6.70
C ASN A 129 19.24 -19.43 -5.74
N ALA A 130 20.56 -19.63 -5.75
CA ALA A 130 21.22 -20.54 -4.82
C ALA A 130 20.97 -20.09 -3.37
N GLY A 131 20.33 -20.94 -2.56
CA GLY A 131 19.90 -20.58 -1.19
C GLY A 131 18.71 -19.63 -1.12
N GLY A 132 17.88 -19.60 -2.16
CA GLY A 132 16.70 -18.74 -2.26
C GLY A 132 15.59 -19.07 -1.27
N LEU A 133 14.72 -18.09 -1.00
CA LEU A 133 13.61 -18.17 -0.06
C LEU A 133 12.34 -18.70 -0.72
N ILE A 134 11.42 -19.17 0.12
CA ILE A 134 10.06 -19.53 -0.30
C ILE A 134 9.34 -18.29 -0.83
N ARG A 135 8.62 -18.40 -1.95
CA ARG A 135 8.02 -17.24 -2.66
C ARG A 135 6.59 -16.90 -2.30
N TRP A 136 5.82 -17.83 -1.74
CA TRP A 136 4.43 -17.54 -1.42
C TRP A 136 4.25 -16.34 -0.48
N PRO A 137 5.14 -16.02 0.50
CA PRO A 137 4.92 -14.88 1.40
C PRO A 137 4.89 -13.54 0.66
N VAL A 138 5.79 -13.31 -0.29
CA VAL A 138 5.81 -12.06 -1.06
C VAL A 138 4.61 -11.94 -1.99
N LYS A 139 4.15 -13.06 -2.57
CA LYS A 139 2.93 -13.08 -3.39
C LYS A 139 1.67 -12.83 -2.57
N LEU A 140 1.63 -13.33 -1.33
CA LEU A 140 0.54 -13.03 -0.40
C LEU A 140 0.54 -11.56 -0.01
N ILE A 141 1.70 -10.97 0.27
CA ILE A 141 1.85 -9.54 0.56
C ILE A 141 1.31 -8.69 -0.60
N LEU A 142 1.58 -9.09 -1.85
CA LEU A 142 1.07 -8.41 -3.04
C LEU A 142 -0.47 -8.42 -3.09
N VAL A 143 -1.08 -9.60 -2.91
CA VAL A 143 -2.54 -9.76 -2.82
C VAL A 143 -3.12 -8.92 -1.68
N ALA A 144 -2.53 -9.02 -0.49
CA ALA A 144 -2.99 -8.31 0.69
C ALA A 144 -2.88 -6.79 0.53
N GLY A 145 -1.82 -6.30 -0.11
CA GLY A 145 -1.62 -4.88 -0.41
C GLY A 145 -2.69 -4.31 -1.32
N PHE A 146 -2.95 -4.96 -2.46
CA PHE A 146 -4.01 -4.50 -3.37
C PHE A 146 -5.41 -4.61 -2.75
N ALA A 147 -5.68 -5.68 -1.99
CA ALA A 147 -6.92 -5.84 -1.26
C ALA A 147 -7.11 -4.70 -0.24
N LEU A 148 -6.09 -4.41 0.56
CA LEU A 148 -6.13 -3.35 1.56
C LEU A 148 -6.24 -1.96 0.91
N LEU A 149 -5.55 -1.73 -0.21
CA LEU A 149 -5.66 -0.48 -0.96
C LEU A 149 -7.07 -0.28 -1.55
N SER A 150 -7.71 -1.36 -2.02
CA SER A 150 -9.11 -1.29 -2.48
C SER A 150 -10.08 -0.95 -1.33
N LEU A 151 -9.87 -1.56 -0.15
CA LEU A 151 -10.66 -1.26 1.04
C LEU A 151 -10.47 0.20 1.48
N GLN A 152 -9.22 0.69 1.49
CA GLN A 152 -8.95 2.09 1.79
C GLN A 152 -9.59 3.02 0.75
N GLY A 153 -9.57 2.66 -0.54
CA GLY A 153 -10.27 3.40 -1.58
C GLY A 153 -11.77 3.54 -1.32
N ILE A 154 -12.42 2.47 -0.83
CA ILE A 154 -13.83 2.50 -0.39
C ILE A 154 -14.01 3.42 0.82
N SER A 155 -13.10 3.37 1.79
CA SER A 155 -13.12 4.27 2.95
C SER A 155 -13.00 5.74 2.53
N GLU A 156 -12.06 6.08 1.64
CA GLU A 156 -11.94 7.43 1.10
C GLU A 156 -13.21 7.85 0.36
N LEU A 157 -13.79 6.96 -0.46
CA LEU A 157 -15.03 7.23 -1.18
C LEU A 157 -16.20 7.56 -0.24
N ILE A 158 -16.39 6.77 0.81
CA ILE A 158 -17.40 7.02 1.85
C ILE A 158 -17.19 8.41 2.48
N LYS A 159 -15.94 8.77 2.81
CA LYS A 159 -15.62 10.09 3.37
C LYS A 159 -15.96 11.21 2.39
N ARG A 160 -15.61 11.11 1.10
CA ARG A 160 -15.92 12.15 0.09
C ARG A 160 -17.42 12.33 -0.10
N ILE A 161 -18.20 11.24 -0.13
CA ILE A 161 -19.67 11.30 -0.22
C ILE A 161 -20.26 11.93 1.05
N ALA A 162 -19.73 11.60 2.23
CA ALA A 162 -20.15 12.21 3.50
C ALA A 162 -19.83 13.72 3.55
N ALA A 163 -18.75 14.15 2.89
CA ALA A 163 -18.41 15.56 2.79
C ALA A 163 -19.38 16.33 1.88
N LEU A 164 -19.77 15.75 0.74
CA LEU A 164 -20.76 16.36 -0.16
C LEU A 164 -22.15 16.50 0.48
N THR A 165 -22.50 15.58 1.39
CA THR A 165 -23.77 15.59 2.13
C THR A 165 -23.72 16.46 3.39
N GLY A 166 -22.59 17.12 3.69
CA GLY A 166 -22.44 18.03 4.81
C GLY A 166 -22.27 17.36 6.17
N HIS A 167 -22.02 16.04 6.21
CA HIS A 167 -21.84 15.30 7.46
C HIS A 167 -20.41 15.39 8.03
N ILE A 168 -19.42 15.66 7.18
CA ILE A 168 -18.02 15.87 7.58
C ILE A 168 -17.39 17.00 6.76
N GLN A 169 -16.41 17.71 7.32
CA GLN A 169 -15.53 18.57 6.55
C GLN A 169 -14.25 17.82 6.23
N ILE A 170 -13.87 17.80 4.96
CA ILE A 170 -12.57 17.26 4.51
C ILE A 170 -11.69 18.45 4.19
N ASP A 171 -10.46 18.42 4.70
CA ASP A 171 -9.45 19.36 4.29
C ASP A 171 -9.02 19.03 2.85
N THR A 172 -9.32 19.95 1.93
CA THR A 172 -8.97 19.89 0.50
C THR A 172 -7.76 20.77 0.18
N THR A 173 -7.05 21.25 1.21
CA THR A 173 -5.82 22.02 1.06
C THR A 173 -4.79 21.14 0.38
N TYR A 174 -4.38 21.57 -0.81
CA TYR A 174 -3.35 20.89 -1.60
C TYR A 174 -2.08 21.72 -1.49
N GLU A 175 -1.04 21.16 -0.90
CA GLU A 175 0.29 21.71 -0.96
C GLU A 175 0.98 21.19 -2.21
N LYS A 176 1.25 22.10 -3.16
CA LYS A 176 2.03 21.77 -4.34
C LYS A 176 3.44 21.37 -3.90
N PRO A 177 4.00 20.23 -4.37
CA PRO A 177 5.37 19.89 -4.06
C PRO A 177 6.29 21.02 -4.54
N LEU A 178 7.13 21.54 -3.63
CA LEU A 178 8.17 22.51 -3.92
C LEU A 178 9.22 21.81 -4.79
N GLN A 179 9.05 21.89 -6.11
CA GLN A 179 10.07 21.50 -7.10
C GLN A 179 10.91 22.72 -7.45
#